data_AF-A0A937EJ79-F1
#
_entry.id   AF-A0A937EJ79-F1
#
_cell.length_a   1.000
_cell.length_b   1.000
_cell.length_c   1.000
_cell.angle_alpha   90.00
_cell.angle_beta   90.00
_cell.angle_gamma   90.00
#
_symmetry.space_group_name_H-M   'P 1'
#
loop_
_entity.id
_entity.type
_entity.pdbx_description
1 polymer ?
#
loop_
_entity_poly.entity_id
_entity_poly.type
_entity_poly.pdbx_seq_one_letter_code
_entity_poly.pdbx_strand_id
1 'polypeptide(L)'
;MTEIEYGRRRPLLWVHGRSIAWLPPLLLLAGIVLLDLATSEDFRIVSWIVLVPGIAAAICGVWTTAAYSVLAVVTYVAVDSAWSDAYRAGLGDFLLVALGGALATLAAAVRVRHERQILHIRDIAETTRRTVLRPLPPCWGGLEHAGVYLAADVEARVGGDFYDIQPGPQGTRLLVGDVQGKGLGAVEAAAALLGTFREAGYHERALTTVAERLETRMLRHRRHTTALGRDDGDRFATAVLIAFPADAPDVMDLVNFGHEPPLVVGPRGVRELPSGDGVPLGLADLAHGLPPVHRVPLAADETLLLVTDGVTEARDGAGDFYQLAREVARAVGADPGSTEPRSLVRRVRDGVLRYSGGRLQDDTTIFAVRRAGTVPGPETEMGPGRGPGPDTGPGPGSETETGARAGAHRGTEPGEDPERGRLRS
;
A
#
# COMPACT_ATOMS: atom_id res chain seq x y z
N MET A 1 4.58 -9.17 4.66
CA MET A 1 4.17 -9.43 3.26
C MET A 1 2.99 -8.51 3.01
N THR A 2 3.19 -7.46 2.23
CA THR A 2 2.16 -6.46 1.97
C THR A 2 1.36 -6.89 0.75
N GLU A 3 0.06 -7.11 0.94
CA GLU A 3 -0.86 -7.47 -0.14
C GLU A 3 -1.56 -6.18 -0.60
N ILE A 4 -1.71 -6.00 -1.91
CA ILE A 4 -2.38 -4.83 -2.49
C ILE A 4 -3.54 -5.37 -3.29
N GLU A 5 -4.75 -5.08 -2.80
CA GLU A 5 -5.98 -5.58 -3.40
C GLU A 5 -6.82 -4.39 -3.85
N TYR A 6 -6.95 -4.24 -5.16
CA TYR A 6 -7.92 -3.33 -5.74
C TYR A 6 -9.32 -3.88 -5.51
N GLY A 7 -10.24 -3.01 -5.08
CA GLY A 7 -11.69 -3.28 -5.09
C GLY A 7 -12.12 -3.71 -6.50
N ARG A 8 -12.16 -5.02 -6.74
CA ARG A 8 -12.38 -5.59 -8.08
C ARG A 8 -13.85 -5.39 -8.44
N ARG A 9 -14.17 -4.39 -9.27
CA ARG A 9 -15.40 -4.44 -10.06
C ARG A 9 -15.29 -5.68 -10.96
N ARG A 10 -16.03 -6.74 -10.62
CA ARG A 10 -16.16 -7.91 -11.48
C ARG A 10 -16.79 -7.47 -12.81
N PRO A 11 -16.22 -7.82 -13.98
CA PRO A 11 -16.90 -7.61 -15.24
C PRO A 11 -18.22 -8.38 -15.22
N LEU A 12 -19.31 -7.73 -15.64
CA LEU A 12 -20.70 -8.12 -15.40
C LEU A 12 -21.10 -9.52 -15.89
N LEU A 13 -20.33 -10.19 -16.76
CA LEU A 13 -20.72 -11.47 -17.37
C LEU A 13 -19.52 -12.42 -17.56
N TRP A 14 -19.15 -13.13 -16.49
CA TRP A 14 -18.14 -14.20 -16.50
C TRP A 14 -18.72 -15.45 -15.84
N VAL A 15 -18.74 -16.58 -16.56
CA VAL A 15 -19.20 -17.88 -16.03
C VAL A 15 -18.17 -18.94 -16.45
N HIS A 16 -17.67 -19.72 -15.48
CA HIS A 16 -16.74 -20.85 -15.70
C HIS A 16 -15.47 -20.54 -16.54
N GLY A 17 -14.88 -19.35 -16.40
CA GLY A 17 -13.59 -19.02 -17.03
C GLY A 17 -13.67 -18.62 -18.51
N ARG A 18 -14.87 -18.47 -19.08
CA ARG A 18 -15.09 -17.95 -20.44
C ARG A 18 -15.96 -16.70 -20.41
N SER A 19 -15.63 -15.70 -21.22
CA SER A 19 -16.48 -14.51 -21.35
C SER A 19 -17.74 -14.89 -22.15
N ILE A 20 -18.91 -14.65 -21.55
CA ILE A 20 -20.23 -14.84 -22.20
C ILE A 20 -20.71 -13.51 -22.83
N ALA A 21 -19.85 -12.50 -22.85
CA ALA A 21 -20.13 -11.16 -23.39
C ALA A 21 -20.66 -11.13 -24.84
N TRP A 22 -20.34 -12.14 -25.65
CA TRP A 22 -20.79 -12.27 -27.05
C TRP A 22 -22.23 -12.80 -27.18
N LEU A 23 -22.80 -13.40 -26.14
CA LEU A 23 -24.09 -14.06 -26.20
C LEU A 23 -25.28 -13.09 -26.25
N PRO A 24 -25.32 -11.98 -25.48
CA PRO A 24 -26.43 -11.01 -25.55
C PRO A 24 -26.61 -10.35 -26.94
N PRO A 25 -25.55 -9.83 -27.61
CA PRO A 25 -25.69 -9.29 -28.97
C PRO A 25 -26.16 -10.34 -29.98
N LEU A 26 -25.69 -11.58 -29.85
CA LEU A 26 -26.08 -12.68 -30.74
C LEU A 26 -27.56 -13.06 -30.55
N LEU A 27 -28.02 -13.18 -29.31
CA LEU A 27 -29.43 -13.46 -29.01
C LEU A 27 -30.35 -12.35 -29.50
N LEU A 28 -29.94 -11.09 -29.33
CA LEU A 28 -30.69 -9.96 -29.86
C LEU A 28 -30.81 -10.03 -31.38
N LEU A 29 -29.70 -10.31 -32.09
CA LEU A 29 -29.70 -10.47 -33.54
C LEU A 29 -30.65 -11.59 -33.98
N ALA A 30 -30.56 -12.78 -33.36
CA ALA A 30 -31.41 -13.91 -33.69
C ALA A 30 -32.90 -13.62 -33.41
N GLY A 31 -33.19 -12.93 -32.30
CA GLY A 31 -34.55 -12.52 -31.93
C GLY A 31 -35.15 -11.53 -32.93
N ILE A 32 -34.37 -10.55 -33.40
CA ILE A 32 -34.82 -9.59 -34.42
C ILE A 32 -35.14 -10.32 -35.73
N VAL A 33 -34.27 -11.22 -36.19
CA VAL A 33 -34.50 -11.99 -37.43
C VAL A 33 -35.73 -12.90 -37.30
N LEU A 34 -35.89 -13.60 -36.17
CA LEU A 34 -37.04 -14.48 -35.95
C LEU A 34 -38.36 -13.70 -35.92
N LEU A 35 -38.36 -12.53 -35.29
CA LEU A 35 -39.55 -11.67 -35.18
C LEU A 35 -39.92 -11.06 -36.54
N ASP A 36 -38.92 -10.66 -37.33
CA ASP A 36 -39.13 -10.13 -38.68
C ASP A 36 -39.72 -11.20 -39.61
N LEU A 37 -39.26 -12.46 -39.51
CA LEU A 37 -39.85 -13.59 -40.25
C LEU A 37 -41.27 -13.97 -39.79
N ALA A 38 -41.62 -13.66 -38.54
CA ALA A 38 -42.93 -13.99 -37.96
C ALA A 38 -43.99 -12.88 -38.14
N THR A 39 -43.59 -11.68 -38.57
CA THR A 39 -44.47 -10.51 -38.68
C THR A 39 -44.88 -10.29 -40.15
N SER A 40 -46.15 -9.97 -40.39
CA SER A 40 -46.71 -9.72 -41.73
C SER A 40 -46.30 -8.34 -42.30
N GLU A 41 -46.44 -8.18 -43.63
CA GLU A 41 -45.89 -7.12 -44.51
C GLU A 41 -46.06 -5.64 -44.06
N ASP A 42 -46.91 -5.34 -43.08
CA ASP A 42 -47.23 -3.98 -42.65
C ASP A 42 -46.29 -3.41 -41.55
N PHE A 43 -45.47 -4.23 -40.87
CA PHE A 43 -44.58 -3.76 -39.80
C PHE A 43 -43.19 -4.39 -39.86
N ARG A 44 -42.21 -3.64 -40.41
CA ARG A 44 -40.83 -4.13 -40.59
C ARG A 44 -39.95 -3.79 -39.39
N ILE A 45 -39.37 -4.82 -38.78
CA ILE A 45 -38.58 -4.73 -37.55
C ILE A 45 -37.08 -4.81 -37.87
N VAL A 46 -36.72 -5.12 -39.12
CA VAL A 46 -35.35 -5.26 -39.60
C VAL A 46 -34.43 -4.06 -39.25
N SER A 47 -34.96 -2.84 -39.18
CA SER A 47 -34.19 -1.63 -38.85
C SER A 47 -33.70 -1.60 -37.39
N TRP A 48 -34.30 -2.41 -36.50
CA TRP A 48 -33.85 -2.57 -35.10
C TRP A 48 -32.52 -3.31 -34.97
N ILE A 49 -32.02 -3.91 -36.05
CA ILE A 49 -30.71 -4.57 -36.09
C ILE A 49 -29.56 -3.63 -35.72
N VAL A 50 -29.77 -2.31 -35.84
CA VAL A 50 -28.83 -1.26 -35.38
C VAL A 50 -28.54 -1.32 -33.87
N LEU A 51 -29.43 -1.92 -33.08
CA LEU A 51 -29.24 -2.10 -31.64
C LEU A 51 -28.16 -3.16 -31.33
N VAL A 52 -27.92 -4.11 -32.23
CA VAL A 52 -26.96 -5.21 -32.05
C VAL A 52 -25.52 -4.67 -31.91
N PRO A 53 -25.02 -3.82 -32.84
CA PRO A 53 -23.73 -3.14 -32.64
C PRO A 53 -23.67 -2.28 -31.38
N GLY A 54 -24.77 -1.61 -31.02
CA GLY A 54 -24.84 -0.77 -29.81
C GLY A 54 -24.61 -1.56 -28.52
N ILE A 55 -25.29 -2.70 -28.36
CA ILE A 55 -25.07 -3.60 -27.21
C ILE A 55 -23.68 -4.23 -27.28
N ALA A 56 -23.22 -4.62 -28.47
CA ALA A 56 -21.86 -5.13 -28.64
C ALA A 56 -20.81 -4.11 -28.21
N ALA A 57 -20.97 -2.82 -28.51
CA ALA A 57 -20.04 -1.76 -28.11
C ALA A 57 -19.94 -1.58 -26.60
N ALA A 58 -21.05 -1.74 -25.89
CA ALA A 58 -21.11 -1.63 -24.44
C ALA A 58 -20.39 -2.79 -23.72
N ILE A 59 -20.44 -4.00 -24.26
CA ILE A 59 -20.04 -5.22 -23.54
C ILE A 59 -18.76 -5.86 -24.13
N CYS A 60 -18.58 -5.79 -25.45
CA CYS A 60 -17.55 -6.50 -26.19
C CYS A 60 -16.38 -5.58 -26.58
N GLY A 61 -15.25 -6.18 -26.98
CA GLY A 61 -14.11 -5.44 -27.52
C GLY A 61 -14.40 -4.79 -28.89
N VAL A 62 -13.46 -3.96 -29.35
CA VAL A 62 -13.59 -3.22 -30.62
C VAL A 62 -13.77 -4.16 -31.81
N TRP A 63 -12.94 -5.20 -31.92
CA TRP A 63 -13.00 -6.17 -33.02
C TRP A 63 -14.31 -6.96 -33.06
N THR A 64 -14.79 -7.41 -31.90
CA THR A 64 -16.08 -8.09 -31.78
C THR A 64 -17.25 -7.16 -32.12
N THR A 65 -17.19 -5.90 -31.70
CA THR A 65 -18.20 -4.89 -32.06
C THR A 65 -18.21 -4.64 -33.57
N ALA A 66 -17.04 -4.49 -34.19
CA ALA A 66 -16.91 -4.35 -35.64
C ALA A 66 -17.45 -5.57 -36.39
N ALA A 67 -17.20 -6.78 -35.90
CA ALA A 67 -17.75 -8.01 -36.48
C ALA A 67 -19.29 -8.03 -36.41
N TYR A 68 -19.89 -7.63 -35.28
CA TYR A 68 -21.34 -7.50 -35.16
C TYR A 68 -21.91 -6.37 -36.04
N SER A 69 -21.19 -5.27 -36.23
CA SER A 69 -21.56 -4.20 -37.18
C SER A 69 -21.61 -4.71 -38.63
N VAL A 70 -20.59 -5.46 -39.06
CA VAL A 70 -20.58 -6.08 -40.39
C VAL A 70 -21.70 -7.11 -40.51
N LEU A 71 -21.87 -7.97 -39.49
CA LEU A 71 -22.92 -8.99 -39.48
C LEU A 71 -24.32 -8.38 -39.54
N ALA A 72 -24.56 -7.27 -38.83
CA ALA A 72 -25.82 -6.52 -38.88
C ALA A 72 -26.12 -5.99 -40.30
N VAL A 73 -25.12 -5.41 -40.97
CA VAL A 73 -25.26 -4.94 -42.35
C VAL A 73 -25.52 -6.10 -43.31
N VAL A 74 -24.76 -7.20 -43.21
CA VAL A 74 -24.94 -8.38 -44.06
C VAL A 74 -26.33 -9.00 -43.87
N THR A 75 -26.78 -9.11 -42.62
CA THR A 75 -28.11 -9.65 -42.29
C THR A 75 -29.21 -8.72 -42.81
N TYR A 76 -29.07 -7.40 -42.66
CA TYR A 76 -29.99 -6.43 -43.25
C TYR A 76 -30.11 -6.62 -44.77
N VAL A 77 -28.99 -6.70 -45.49
CA VAL A 77 -28.99 -6.88 -46.95
C VAL A 77 -29.60 -8.23 -47.35
N ALA A 78 -29.28 -9.30 -46.62
CA ALA A 78 -29.82 -10.62 -46.89
C ALA A 78 -31.35 -10.69 -46.68
N VAL A 79 -31.85 -10.06 -45.61
CA VAL A 79 -33.29 -10.00 -45.34
C VAL A 79 -33.99 -9.07 -46.34
N ASP A 80 -33.49 -7.87 -46.61
CA ASP A 80 -34.10 -6.91 -47.56
C ASP A 80 -34.11 -7.44 -49.02
N SER A 81 -33.12 -8.22 -49.42
CA SER A 81 -33.06 -8.83 -50.77
C SER A 81 -33.96 -10.06 -50.95
N ALA A 82 -34.46 -10.65 -49.87
CA ALA A 82 -35.37 -11.79 -49.92
C ALA A 82 -36.84 -11.39 -50.24
N TRP A 83 -37.17 -10.09 -50.19
CA TRP A 83 -38.52 -9.57 -50.47
C TRP A 83 -38.62 -8.92 -51.85
N SER A 84 -39.81 -8.97 -52.47
CA SER A 84 -40.09 -8.40 -53.79
C SER A 84 -39.92 -6.87 -53.84
N ASP A 85 -39.48 -6.32 -54.97
CA ASP A 85 -39.08 -4.90 -55.19
C ASP A 85 -40.05 -3.82 -54.65
N ALA A 86 -41.35 -4.12 -54.50
CA ALA A 86 -42.35 -3.20 -53.98
C ALA A 86 -42.20 -2.87 -52.47
N TYR A 87 -41.45 -3.70 -51.73
CA TYR A 87 -41.27 -3.59 -50.29
C TYR A 87 -39.79 -3.63 -49.89
N ARG A 88 -38.91 -2.86 -50.53
CA ARG A 88 -37.54 -2.64 -50.00
C ARG A 88 -37.54 -1.51 -48.97
N ALA A 89 -36.80 -1.65 -47.87
CA ALA A 89 -36.72 -0.64 -46.81
C ALA A 89 -35.93 0.61 -47.29
N GLY A 90 -35.22 0.46 -48.40
CA GLY A 90 -34.59 1.55 -49.13
C GLY A 90 -33.22 1.92 -48.57
N LEU A 91 -32.63 2.96 -49.18
CA LEU A 91 -31.27 3.41 -48.88
C LEU A 91 -31.16 4.05 -47.48
N GLY A 92 -32.26 4.55 -46.92
CA GLY A 92 -32.29 5.17 -45.59
C GLY A 92 -31.94 4.20 -44.46
N ASP A 93 -32.58 3.03 -44.42
CA ASP A 93 -32.36 2.02 -43.39
C ASP A 93 -30.99 1.36 -43.51
N PHE A 94 -30.50 1.16 -44.74
CA PHE A 94 -29.12 0.74 -44.97
C PHE A 94 -28.11 1.74 -44.36
N LEU A 95 -28.29 3.04 -44.65
CA LEU A 95 -27.44 4.09 -44.09
C LEU A 95 -27.52 4.14 -42.57
N LEU A 96 -28.71 3.95 -42.00
CA LEU A 96 -28.92 3.90 -40.54
C LEU A 96 -28.11 2.76 -39.89
N VAL A 97 -28.21 1.54 -40.43
CA VAL A 97 -27.50 0.37 -39.90
C VAL A 97 -25.99 0.52 -40.07
N ALA A 98 -25.54 0.99 -41.24
CA ALA A 98 -24.12 1.20 -41.53
C ALA A 98 -23.50 2.29 -40.64
N LEU A 99 -24.16 3.45 -40.51
CA LEU A 99 -23.70 4.56 -39.66
C LEU A 99 -23.77 4.19 -38.18
N GLY A 100 -24.83 3.51 -37.75
CA GLY A 100 -24.98 3.02 -36.38
C GLY A 100 -23.89 2.02 -36.01
N GLY A 101 -23.56 1.09 -36.91
CA GLY A 101 -22.43 0.17 -36.73
C GLY A 101 -21.07 0.87 -36.65
N ALA A 102 -20.85 1.89 -37.48
CA ALA A 102 -19.63 2.71 -37.44
C ALA A 102 -19.52 3.48 -36.10
N LEU A 103 -20.58 4.14 -35.67
CA LEU A 103 -20.63 4.90 -34.42
C LEU A 103 -20.46 3.98 -33.20
N ALA A 104 -21.09 2.81 -33.20
CA ALA A 104 -20.94 1.81 -32.15
C ALA A 104 -19.49 1.30 -32.06
N THR A 105 -18.85 1.05 -33.20
CA THR A 105 -17.43 0.63 -33.24
C THR A 105 -16.51 1.73 -32.72
N LEU A 106 -16.78 3.00 -33.06
CA LEU A 106 -16.04 4.15 -32.54
C LEU A 106 -16.23 4.29 -31.02
N ALA A 107 -17.47 4.17 -30.52
CA ALA A 107 -17.78 4.21 -29.10
C ALA A 107 -17.05 3.09 -28.34
N ALA A 108 -17.02 1.87 -28.88
CA ALA A 108 -16.25 0.76 -28.34
C ALA A 108 -14.74 1.06 -28.30
N ALA A 109 -14.21 1.70 -29.35
CA ALA A 109 -12.80 2.10 -29.41
C ALA A 109 -12.47 3.16 -28.35
N VAL A 110 -13.32 4.17 -28.16
CA VAL A 110 -13.16 5.18 -27.09
C VAL A 110 -13.24 4.54 -25.71
N ARG A 111 -14.24 3.69 -25.46
CA ARG A 111 -14.39 2.94 -24.20
C ARG A 111 -13.15 2.12 -23.87
N VAL A 112 -12.68 1.31 -24.83
CA VAL A 112 -11.49 0.46 -24.64
C VAL A 112 -10.22 1.29 -24.47
N ARG A 113 -10.09 2.45 -25.13
CA ARG A 113 -8.97 3.37 -24.90
C ARG A 113 -9.00 3.95 -23.49
N HIS A 114 -10.15 4.42 -23.02
CA HIS A 114 -10.32 4.91 -21.65
C HIS A 114 -10.00 3.83 -20.62
N GLU A 115 -10.49 2.60 -20.82
CA GLU A 115 -10.18 1.47 -19.93
C GLU A 115 -8.68 1.16 -19.89
N ARG A 116 -8.00 1.16 -21.05
CA ARG A 116 -6.54 0.97 -21.12
C ARG A 116 -5.77 2.08 -20.45
N GLN A 117 -6.21 3.33 -20.60
CA GLN A 117 -5.58 4.48 -19.96
C GLN A 117 -5.69 4.38 -18.43
N ILE A 118 -6.86 3.99 -17.92
CA ILE A 118 -7.06 3.75 -16.48
C ILE A 118 -6.12 2.64 -15.98
N LEU A 119 -5.98 1.54 -16.72
CA LEU A 119 -5.06 0.45 -16.35
C LEU A 119 -3.59 0.90 -16.36
N HIS A 120 -3.18 1.72 -17.34
CA HIS A 120 -1.80 2.20 -17.41
C HIS A 120 -1.45 3.15 -16.25
N ILE A 121 -2.37 4.03 -15.86
CA ILE A 121 -2.16 4.92 -14.70
C ILE A 121 -2.05 4.08 -13.41
N ARG A 122 -2.79 2.96 -13.29
CA ARG A 122 -2.66 2.04 -12.13
C ARG A 122 -1.28 1.44 -12.02
N ASP A 123 -0.72 0.96 -13.12
CA ASP A 123 0.61 0.36 -13.13
C ASP A 123 1.69 1.39 -12.76
N ILE A 124 1.57 2.63 -13.23
CA ILE A 124 2.48 3.73 -12.87
C ILE A 124 2.34 4.08 -11.40
N ALA A 125 1.09 4.19 -10.90
CA ALA A 125 0.81 4.51 -9.52
C ALA A 125 1.42 3.46 -8.56
N GLU A 126 1.23 2.19 -8.91
CA GLU A 126 1.77 1.07 -8.16
C GLU A 126 3.30 1.02 -8.17
N THR A 127 3.90 1.21 -9.35
CA THR A 127 5.37 1.22 -9.51
C THR A 127 6.01 2.37 -8.74
N THR A 128 5.41 3.56 -8.83
CA THR A 128 5.86 4.75 -8.12
C THR A 128 5.82 4.52 -6.61
N ARG A 129 4.71 3.99 -6.09
CA ARG A 129 4.55 3.72 -4.66
C ARG A 129 5.51 2.63 -4.16
N ARG A 130 5.72 1.55 -4.91
CA ARG A 130 6.72 0.51 -4.56
C ARG A 130 8.15 1.03 -4.55
N THR A 131 8.42 2.09 -5.32
CA THR A 131 9.73 2.74 -5.30
C THR A 131 9.93 3.52 -3.99
N VAL A 132 8.86 4.10 -3.45
CA VAL A 132 8.86 4.85 -2.19
C VAL A 132 8.80 3.93 -0.97
N LEU A 133 7.86 2.97 -0.98
CA LEU A 133 7.67 1.92 0.02
C LEU A 133 8.50 0.69 -0.34
N ARG A 134 9.65 0.54 0.31
CA ARG A 134 10.47 -0.66 0.16
C ARG A 134 9.72 -1.89 0.70
N PRO A 135 9.84 -3.07 0.07
CA PRO A 135 9.30 -4.29 0.64
C PRO A 135 10.01 -4.61 1.96
N LEU A 136 9.23 -4.79 3.03
CA LEU A 136 9.76 -5.16 4.35
C LEU A 136 9.95 -6.68 4.44
N PRO A 137 11.17 -7.18 4.77
CA PRO A 137 11.40 -8.60 4.99
C PRO A 137 10.49 -9.17 6.10
N PRO A 138 10.16 -10.48 6.10
CA PRO A 138 9.52 -11.10 7.24
C PRO A 138 10.33 -10.86 8.52
N CYS A 139 9.67 -10.56 9.63
CA CYS A 139 10.31 -10.37 10.95
C CYS A 139 11.47 -9.35 10.94
N TRP A 140 11.25 -8.17 10.35
CA TRP A 140 12.29 -7.16 10.18
C TRP A 140 12.55 -6.35 11.45
N GLY A 141 13.81 -6.24 11.87
CA GLY A 141 14.17 -5.49 13.09
C GLY A 141 13.59 -6.09 14.38
N GLY A 142 13.40 -7.41 14.44
CA GLY A 142 12.77 -8.06 15.60
C GLY A 142 11.28 -7.77 15.73
N LEU A 143 10.62 -7.34 14.64
CA LEU A 143 9.18 -7.06 14.61
C LEU A 143 8.49 -7.96 13.59
N GLU A 144 7.50 -8.71 14.05
CA GLU A 144 6.51 -9.33 13.18
C GLU A 144 5.56 -8.25 12.67
N HIS A 145 5.32 -8.20 11.36
CA HIS A 145 4.46 -7.18 10.77
C HIS A 145 3.59 -7.74 9.66
N ALA A 146 2.48 -7.04 9.45
CA ALA A 146 1.59 -7.21 8.33
C ALA A 146 1.03 -5.84 7.93
N GLY A 147 0.82 -5.63 6.64
CA GLY A 147 0.22 -4.40 6.13
C GLY A 147 -0.61 -4.68 4.90
N VAL A 148 -1.70 -3.95 4.75
CA VAL A 148 -2.50 -3.93 3.51
C VAL A 148 -2.81 -2.48 3.19
N TYR A 149 -2.79 -2.16 1.89
CA TYR A 149 -3.23 -0.89 1.36
C TYR A 149 -4.39 -1.15 0.40
N LEU A 150 -5.50 -0.42 0.59
CA LEU A 150 -6.69 -0.47 -0.26
C LEU A 150 -6.88 0.91 -0.87
N ALA A 151 -6.82 1.01 -2.20
CA ALA A 151 -7.10 2.25 -2.90
C ALA A 151 -8.61 2.50 -2.99
N ALA A 152 -9.06 3.73 -2.70
CA ALA A 152 -10.47 4.11 -2.85
C ALA A 152 -10.87 4.37 -4.29
N ASP A 153 -9.97 4.92 -5.11
CA ASP A 153 -10.33 5.41 -6.43
C ASP A 153 -9.92 4.47 -7.58
N VAL A 154 -10.83 4.34 -8.55
CA VAL A 154 -10.66 3.62 -9.81
C VAL A 154 -9.68 4.35 -10.73
N GLU A 155 -9.55 5.68 -10.58
CA GLU A 155 -8.75 6.61 -11.39
C GLU A 155 -7.24 6.61 -11.11
N ALA A 156 -6.74 5.66 -10.31
CA ALA A 156 -5.31 5.40 -10.17
C ALA A 156 -4.47 6.59 -9.65
N ARG A 157 -5.05 7.37 -8.74
CA ARG A 157 -4.27 8.35 -7.98
C ARG A 157 -3.50 7.60 -6.89
N VAL A 158 -2.19 7.85 -6.77
CA VAL A 158 -1.37 7.28 -5.70
C VAL A 158 -1.75 7.98 -4.38
N GLY A 159 -2.08 7.20 -3.35
CA GLY A 159 -2.33 7.73 -2.01
C GLY A 159 -1.08 8.36 -1.37
N GLY A 160 -1.33 9.19 -0.36
CA GLY A 160 -0.30 9.78 0.49
C GLY A 160 0.24 8.83 1.54
N ASP A 161 -0.46 7.72 1.83
CA ASP A 161 -0.09 6.73 2.84
C ASP A 161 1.35 6.19 2.69
N PHE A 162 2.09 6.21 3.79
CA PHE A 162 3.43 5.64 3.87
C PHE A 162 3.71 4.94 5.19
N TYR A 163 4.58 3.95 5.14
CA TYR A 163 5.15 3.33 6.34
C TYR A 163 6.53 2.74 6.07
N ASP A 164 7.36 2.64 7.11
CA ASP A 164 8.63 1.93 7.06
C ASP A 164 9.09 1.52 8.47
N ILE A 165 9.88 0.45 8.53
CA ILE A 165 10.55 -0.03 9.74
C ILE A 165 12.05 0.15 9.55
N GLN A 166 12.70 0.88 10.44
CA GLN A 166 14.13 1.15 10.43
C GLN A 166 14.79 0.59 11.70
N PRO A 167 15.45 -0.59 11.61
CA PRO A 167 16.33 -1.07 12.67
C PRO A 167 17.54 -0.16 12.79
N GLY A 168 18.02 0.05 14.02
CA GLY A 168 19.20 0.86 14.29
C GLY A 168 19.85 0.51 15.64
N PRO A 169 20.95 1.20 15.99
CA PRO A 169 21.70 0.95 17.23
C PRO A 169 20.89 1.20 18.50
N GLN A 170 19.81 1.99 18.43
CA GLN A 170 18.96 2.34 19.58
C GLN A 170 17.70 1.47 19.68
N GLY A 171 17.64 0.41 18.88
CA GLY A 171 16.46 -0.42 18.71
C GLY A 171 15.80 -0.16 17.35
N THR A 172 14.56 -0.63 17.22
CA THR A 172 13.84 -0.56 15.95
C THR A 172 12.86 0.60 15.98
N ARG A 173 12.78 1.36 14.90
CA ARG A 173 11.82 2.46 14.75
C ARG A 173 10.81 2.12 13.66
N LEU A 174 9.61 2.65 13.82
CA LEU A 174 8.51 2.54 12.88
C LEU A 174 7.97 3.94 12.60
N LEU A 175 7.73 4.24 11.35
CA LEU A 175 6.99 5.41 10.91
C LEU A 175 5.80 4.93 10.09
N VAL A 176 4.62 5.45 10.40
CA VAL A 176 3.40 5.31 9.59
C VAL A 176 2.81 6.70 9.45
N GLY A 177 2.24 7.04 8.30
CA GLY A 177 1.58 8.32 8.12
C GLY A 177 0.83 8.41 6.81
N ASP A 178 0.14 9.52 6.64
CA ASP A 178 -0.55 9.89 5.42
C ASP A 178 -0.29 11.37 5.09
N VAL A 179 0.00 11.64 3.82
CA VAL A 179 0.22 12.99 3.30
C VAL A 179 -1.09 13.52 2.75
N GLN A 180 -1.46 14.73 3.17
CA GLN A 180 -2.64 15.40 2.65
C GLN A 180 -2.63 15.50 1.11
N GLY A 181 -3.71 15.00 0.53
CA GLY A 181 -3.96 15.01 -0.90
C GLY A 181 -3.53 13.71 -1.59
N LYS A 182 -3.65 13.68 -2.91
CA LYS A 182 -3.37 12.47 -3.71
C LYS A 182 -2.49 12.80 -4.91
N GLY A 183 -1.93 11.76 -5.52
CA GLY A 183 -1.12 11.84 -6.72
C GLY A 183 0.37 12.11 -6.44
N LEU A 184 1.09 12.52 -7.47
CA LEU A 184 2.56 12.57 -7.42
C LEU A 184 3.12 13.53 -6.36
N GLY A 185 2.46 14.65 -6.08
CA GLY A 185 2.92 15.57 -5.03
C GLY A 185 2.89 14.95 -3.63
N ALA A 186 1.88 14.14 -3.32
CA ALA A 186 1.79 13.42 -2.05
C ALA A 186 2.89 12.36 -1.94
N VAL A 187 3.16 11.64 -3.04
CA VAL A 187 4.26 10.67 -3.15
C VAL A 187 5.63 11.33 -2.95
N GLU A 188 5.87 12.49 -3.57
CA GLU A 188 7.13 13.24 -3.44
C GLU A 188 7.40 13.62 -1.97
N ALA A 189 6.37 14.06 -1.25
CA ALA A 189 6.44 14.38 0.18
C ALA A 189 6.65 13.12 1.04
N ALA A 190 5.93 12.04 0.78
CA ALA A 190 6.10 10.75 1.46
C ALA A 190 7.53 10.20 1.26
N ALA A 191 8.07 10.28 0.05
CA ALA A 191 9.45 9.87 -0.26
C ALA A 191 10.47 10.74 0.49
N ALA A 192 10.23 12.05 0.56
CA ALA A 192 11.06 12.97 1.32
C ALA A 192 11.09 12.62 2.82
N LEU A 193 9.93 12.33 3.42
CA LEU A 193 9.80 11.93 4.82
C LEU A 193 10.44 10.57 5.09
N LEU A 194 10.18 9.57 4.26
CA LEU A 194 10.78 8.24 4.39
C LEU A 194 12.29 8.26 4.25
N GLY A 195 12.85 9.06 3.32
CA GLY A 195 14.28 9.25 3.19
C GLY A 195 14.90 9.83 4.46
N THR A 196 14.27 10.85 5.04
CA THR A 196 14.71 11.44 6.32
C THR A 196 14.54 10.47 7.48
N PHE A 197 13.44 9.71 7.53
CA PHE A 197 13.21 8.69 8.56
C PHE A 197 14.24 7.57 8.52
N ARG A 198 14.57 7.04 7.33
CA ARG A 198 15.57 5.97 7.18
C ARG A 198 16.92 6.41 7.73
N GLU A 199 17.30 7.66 7.46
CA GLU A 199 18.60 8.19 7.86
C GLU A 199 18.63 8.64 9.33
N ALA A 200 17.73 9.53 9.73
CA ALA A 200 17.65 10.00 11.11
C ALA A 200 17.29 8.85 12.06
N GLY A 201 16.41 7.94 11.62
CA GLY A 201 16.00 6.77 12.36
C GLY A 201 17.15 5.80 12.66
N TYR A 202 18.18 5.76 11.83
CA TYR A 202 19.38 4.95 12.09
C TYR A 202 20.43 5.68 12.95
N HIS A 203 20.67 6.97 12.67
CA HIS A 203 21.79 7.69 13.30
C HIS A 203 21.44 8.39 14.61
N GLU A 204 20.23 8.93 14.74
CA GLU A 204 19.88 9.77 15.88
C GLU A 204 19.55 8.94 17.11
N ARG A 205 20.01 9.37 18.29
CA ARG A 205 19.72 8.66 19.54
C ARG A 205 18.31 8.93 20.06
N ALA A 206 17.94 10.21 20.12
CA ALA A 206 16.66 10.63 20.68
C ALA A 206 15.55 10.59 19.63
N LEU A 207 14.37 10.08 20.01
CA LEU A 207 13.20 10.07 19.14
C LEU A 207 12.71 11.48 18.81
N THR A 208 12.87 12.42 19.76
CA THR A 208 12.58 13.86 19.56
C THR A 208 13.40 14.46 18.42
N THR A 209 14.68 14.11 18.28
CA THR A 209 15.53 14.61 17.19
C THR A 209 15.08 14.05 15.83
N VAL A 210 14.60 12.80 15.79
CA VAL A 210 14.00 12.24 14.56
C VAL A 210 12.72 13.00 14.21
N ALA A 211 11.87 13.28 15.20
CA ALA A 211 10.66 14.09 15.04
C ALA A 211 10.97 15.50 14.47
N GLU A 212 11.95 16.20 15.04
CA GLU A 212 12.41 17.52 14.57
C GLU A 212 12.93 17.50 13.13
N ARG A 213 13.68 16.45 12.77
CA ARG A 213 14.20 16.28 11.41
C ARG A 213 13.08 16.01 10.40
N LEU A 214 12.06 15.24 10.76
CA LEU A 214 10.88 15.02 9.91
C LEU A 214 10.11 16.33 9.69
N GLU A 215 9.87 17.10 10.74
CA GLU A 215 9.21 18.41 10.63
C GLU A 215 10.00 19.35 9.73
N THR A 216 11.30 19.50 10.00
CA THR A 216 12.20 20.34 9.21
C THR A 216 12.20 19.90 7.74
N ARG A 217 12.16 18.59 7.48
CA ARG A 217 12.12 18.07 6.11
C ARG A 217 10.82 18.47 5.41
N MET A 218 9.68 18.36 6.08
CA MET A 218 8.38 18.70 5.52
C MET A 218 8.27 20.20 5.21
N LEU A 219 8.69 21.06 6.14
CA LEU A 219 8.73 22.52 5.93
C LEU A 219 9.64 22.90 4.74
N ARG A 220 10.82 22.27 4.63
CA ARG A 220 11.73 22.48 3.48
C ARG A 220 11.13 21.99 2.18
N HIS A 221 10.40 20.86 2.19
CA HIS A 221 9.71 20.34 1.02
C HIS A 221 8.64 21.31 0.53
N ARG A 222 7.75 21.78 1.41
CA ARG A 222 6.72 22.79 1.09
C ARG A 222 7.31 24.07 0.50
N ARG A 223 8.34 24.63 1.15
CA ARG A 223 9.02 25.84 0.64
C ARG A 223 9.58 25.64 -0.77
N HIS A 224 10.11 24.45 -1.05
CA HIS A 224 10.63 24.11 -2.37
C HIS A 224 9.52 23.99 -3.43
N THR A 225 8.40 23.32 -3.11
CA THR A 225 7.27 23.18 -4.05
C THR A 225 6.61 24.53 -4.34
N THR A 226 6.43 25.38 -3.32
CA THR A 226 5.94 26.75 -3.49
C THR A 226 6.87 27.57 -4.39
N ALA A 227 8.19 27.45 -4.22
CA ALA A 227 9.17 28.16 -5.07
C ALA A 227 9.14 27.70 -6.54
N LEU A 228 8.71 26.47 -6.82
CA LEU A 228 8.47 25.97 -8.18
C LEU A 228 7.15 26.44 -8.80
N GLY A 229 6.34 27.22 -8.07
CA GLY A 229 5.00 27.61 -8.49
C GLY A 229 3.99 26.45 -8.50
N ARG A 230 4.34 25.31 -7.87
CA ARG A 230 3.41 24.21 -7.62
C ARG A 230 2.64 24.56 -6.35
N ASP A 231 1.53 25.28 -6.49
CA ASP A 231 0.64 25.61 -5.38
C ASP A 231 -0.24 24.40 -5.02
N ASP A 232 0.46 23.35 -4.62
CA ASP A 232 -0.06 22.04 -4.29
C ASP A 232 -0.78 22.01 -2.92
N GLY A 233 -1.12 23.20 -2.40
CA GLY A 233 -1.63 23.45 -1.05
C GLY A 233 -0.53 23.51 0.01
N ASP A 234 -0.91 23.98 1.20
CA ASP A 234 -0.16 23.86 2.46
C ASP A 234 -0.09 22.38 2.90
N ARG A 235 0.54 21.52 2.08
CA ARG A 235 0.61 20.08 2.32
C ARG A 235 1.17 19.82 3.71
N PHE A 236 0.54 18.90 4.41
CA PHE A 236 1.00 18.37 5.68
C PHE A 236 0.91 16.85 5.68
N ALA A 237 1.51 16.21 6.67
CA ALA A 237 1.40 14.77 6.83
C ALA A 237 0.98 14.43 8.26
N THR A 238 -0.09 13.66 8.42
CA THR A 238 -0.36 13.01 9.69
C THR A 238 0.61 11.85 9.82
N ALA A 239 1.19 11.64 11.01
CA ALA A 239 2.13 10.53 11.19
C ALA A 239 2.21 10.05 12.63
N VAL A 240 2.62 8.80 12.79
CA VAL A 240 3.01 8.20 14.06
C VAL A 240 4.44 7.70 13.93
N LEU A 241 5.30 8.20 14.80
CA LEU A 241 6.69 7.77 14.94
C LEU A 241 6.83 6.97 16.23
N ILE A 242 7.29 5.73 16.11
CA ILE A 242 7.45 4.80 17.24
C ILE A 242 8.89 4.34 17.32
N ALA A 243 9.42 4.27 18.53
CA ALA A 243 10.64 3.54 18.84
C ALA A 243 10.33 2.36 19.75
N PHE A 244 10.95 1.24 19.42
CA PHE A 244 11.02 0.02 20.20
C PHE A 244 12.44 -0.07 20.78
N PRO A 245 12.69 0.45 22.00
CA PRO A 245 14.02 0.45 22.59
C PRO A 245 14.55 -0.98 22.73
N ALA A 246 15.85 -1.15 22.52
CA ALA A 246 16.52 -2.44 22.65
C ALA A 246 16.71 -2.86 24.12
N ASP A 247 16.85 -1.90 25.02
CA ASP A 247 17.08 -2.06 26.45
C ASP A 247 15.80 -2.19 27.28
N ALA A 248 14.63 -1.94 26.67
CA ALA A 248 13.34 -1.97 27.34
C ALA A 248 12.28 -2.67 26.45
N PRO A 249 12.18 -4.01 26.53
CA PRO A 249 11.33 -4.79 25.63
C PRO A 249 9.84 -4.60 25.87
N ASP A 250 9.43 -4.24 27.09
CA ASP A 250 8.01 -4.11 27.47
C ASP A 250 7.46 -2.69 27.31
N VAL A 251 8.21 -1.79 26.66
CA VAL A 251 7.79 -0.41 26.40
C VAL A 251 8.07 -0.01 24.96
N MET A 252 7.38 1.04 24.53
CA MET A 252 7.67 1.78 23.31
C MET A 252 7.58 3.27 23.59
N ASP A 253 8.33 4.06 22.82
CA ASP A 253 8.23 5.51 22.81
C ASP A 253 7.47 5.93 21.54
N LEU A 254 6.50 6.83 21.68
CA LEU A 254 5.53 7.22 20.65
C LEU A 254 5.50 8.74 20.49
N VAL A 255 5.51 9.24 19.26
CA VAL A 255 5.15 10.62 18.91
C VAL A 255 4.04 10.55 17.87
N ASN A 256 2.90 11.19 18.15
CA ASN A 256 1.77 11.25 17.24
C ASN A 256 1.58 12.69 16.72
N PHE A 257 1.76 12.88 15.41
CA PHE A 257 1.60 14.12 14.66
C PHE A 257 0.19 14.21 14.07
N GLY A 258 -0.83 14.22 14.93
CA GLY A 258 -2.24 14.35 14.51
C GLY A 258 -2.79 13.19 13.67
N HIS A 259 -2.20 12.00 13.76
CA HIS A 259 -2.67 10.78 13.11
C HIS A 259 -3.69 10.05 13.99
N GLU A 260 -4.49 9.17 13.36
CA GLU A 260 -5.45 8.32 14.05
C GLU A 260 -4.75 7.55 15.19
N PRO A 261 -5.32 7.53 16.42
CA PRO A 261 -4.67 6.92 17.57
C PRO A 261 -4.41 5.43 17.34
N PRO A 262 -3.17 4.94 17.53
CA PRO A 262 -2.90 3.51 17.41
C PRO A 262 -3.67 2.70 18.44
N LEU A 263 -4.08 1.49 18.06
CA LEU A 263 -4.70 0.53 18.96
C LEU A 263 -3.67 -0.48 19.43
N VAL A 264 -3.59 -0.71 20.74
CA VAL A 264 -2.90 -1.90 21.26
C VAL A 264 -3.92 -3.00 21.50
N VAL A 265 -3.65 -4.14 20.87
CA VAL A 265 -4.54 -5.28 20.78
C VAL A 265 -3.83 -6.50 21.37
N GLY A 266 -4.37 -7.06 22.43
CA GLY A 266 -3.81 -8.25 23.07
C GLY A 266 -4.86 -9.12 23.74
N PRO A 267 -4.47 -10.19 24.44
CA PRO A 267 -5.40 -11.12 25.09
C PRO A 267 -6.28 -10.44 26.15
N ARG A 268 -5.84 -9.31 26.70
CA ARG A 268 -6.57 -8.52 27.70
C ARG A 268 -7.58 -7.55 27.09
N GLY A 269 -7.68 -7.49 25.76
CA GLY A 269 -8.60 -6.62 25.03
C GLY A 269 -7.88 -5.59 24.17
N VAL A 270 -8.58 -4.48 23.90
CA VAL A 270 -8.11 -3.38 23.04
C VAL A 270 -8.03 -2.12 23.86
N ARG A 271 -6.94 -1.36 23.70
CA ARG A 271 -6.78 -0.02 24.26
C ARG A 271 -6.33 0.94 23.17
N GLU A 272 -6.92 2.13 23.16
CA GLU A 272 -6.44 3.25 22.35
C GLU A 272 -5.22 3.87 23.04
N LEU A 273 -4.19 4.19 22.24
CA LEU A 273 -3.10 5.04 22.68
C LEU A 273 -3.54 6.52 22.66
N PRO A 274 -2.80 7.42 23.33
CA PRO A 274 -3.14 8.84 23.29
C PRO A 274 -3.24 9.36 21.86
N SER A 275 -4.33 10.05 21.56
CA SER A 275 -4.40 10.96 20.43
C SER A 275 -3.26 11.97 20.55
N GLY A 276 -2.57 12.27 19.46
CA GLY A 276 -1.47 13.23 19.50
C GLY A 276 -1.96 14.60 19.97
N ASP A 277 -1.30 15.17 20.98
CA ASP A 277 -1.57 16.54 21.47
C ASP A 277 -0.99 17.63 20.55
N GLY A 278 -0.42 17.25 19.40
CA GLY A 278 0.28 18.14 18.49
C GLY A 278 -0.28 18.13 17.08
N VAL A 279 0.26 19.01 16.25
CA VAL A 279 -0.17 19.22 14.86
C VAL A 279 0.51 18.26 13.90
N PRO A 280 -0.08 18.05 12.71
CA PRO A 280 0.57 17.30 11.63
C PRO A 280 1.93 17.86 11.21
N LEU A 281 2.76 17.00 10.63
CA LEU A 281 4.07 17.39 10.09
C LEU A 281 3.92 18.48 9.01
N GLY A 282 4.74 19.51 9.10
CA GLY A 282 4.71 20.69 8.24
C GLY A 282 3.79 21.80 8.74
N LEU A 283 3.11 21.61 9.86
CA LEU A 283 2.26 22.63 10.50
C LEU A 283 2.75 23.05 11.88
N ALA A 284 3.98 22.68 12.29
CA ALA A 284 4.48 23.03 13.62
C ALA A 284 4.52 24.55 13.87
N ASP A 285 4.62 25.35 12.81
CA ASP A 285 4.52 26.82 12.80
C ASP A 285 3.22 27.34 13.44
N LEU A 286 2.15 26.53 13.42
CA LEU A 286 0.84 26.84 13.97
C LEU A 286 0.67 26.39 15.43
N ALA A 287 1.65 25.69 15.99
CA ALA A 287 1.61 25.13 17.33
C ALA A 287 2.76 25.65 18.23
N HIS A 288 2.67 25.37 19.53
CA HIS A 288 3.71 25.72 20.51
C HIS A 288 4.86 24.69 20.54
N GLY A 289 5.25 24.16 19.38
CA GLY A 289 6.28 23.13 19.24
C GLY A 289 5.74 21.77 18.80
N LEU A 290 6.63 20.78 18.82
CA LEU A 290 6.32 19.41 18.40
C LEU A 290 5.56 18.64 19.49
N PRO A 291 4.75 17.63 19.10
CA PRO A 291 4.13 16.74 20.06
C PRO A 291 5.19 16.06 20.96
N PRO A 292 4.89 15.84 22.25
CA PRO A 292 5.81 15.19 23.17
C PRO A 292 6.00 13.71 22.85
N VAL A 293 7.08 13.13 23.38
CA VAL A 293 7.29 11.67 23.37
C VAL A 293 6.52 11.05 24.53
N HIS A 294 5.63 10.12 24.22
CA HIS A 294 4.93 9.30 25.20
C HIS A 294 5.60 7.94 25.34
N ARG A 295 6.03 7.60 26.56
CA ARG A 295 6.49 6.25 26.87
C ARG A 295 5.30 5.40 27.30
N VAL A 296 5.03 4.33 26.56
CA VAL A 296 3.82 3.51 26.68
C VAL A 296 4.22 2.03 26.88
N PRO A 297 3.60 1.29 27.80
CA PRO A 297 3.82 -0.15 27.90
C PRO A 297 3.35 -0.86 26.64
N LEU A 298 4.03 -1.94 26.24
CA LEU A 298 3.61 -2.85 25.17
C LEU A 298 4.16 -4.24 25.49
N ALA A 299 3.28 -5.18 25.85
CA ALA A 299 3.70 -6.54 26.18
C ALA A 299 4.08 -7.33 24.91
N ALA A 300 4.86 -8.40 25.06
CA ALA A 300 5.32 -9.21 23.93
C ALA A 300 4.19 -9.92 23.15
N ASP A 301 3.06 -10.18 23.80
CA ASP A 301 1.86 -10.77 23.22
C ASP A 301 0.86 -9.72 22.70
N GLU A 302 1.17 -8.43 22.85
CA GLU A 302 0.37 -7.32 22.35
C GLU A 302 0.83 -6.90 20.95
N THR A 303 -0.14 -6.71 20.06
CA THR A 303 0.05 -6.19 18.71
C THR A 303 -0.40 -4.75 18.66
N LEU A 304 0.45 -3.89 18.11
CA LEU A 304 0.11 -2.52 17.78
C LEU A 304 -0.52 -2.48 16.38
N LEU A 305 -1.74 -1.94 16.29
CA LEU A 305 -2.49 -1.73 15.07
C LEU A 305 -2.55 -0.23 14.77
N LEU A 306 -2.05 0.15 13.60
CA LEU A 306 -2.10 1.49 13.05
C LEU A 306 -2.99 1.47 11.81
N VAL A 307 -3.81 2.50 11.68
CA VAL A 307 -4.73 2.67 10.54
C VAL A 307 -4.69 4.12 10.08
N THR A 308 -4.98 4.34 8.80
CA THR A 308 -5.31 5.68 8.32
C THR A 308 -6.82 5.96 8.50
N ASP A 309 -7.20 7.22 8.33
CA ASP A 309 -8.58 7.69 8.40
C ASP A 309 -9.52 6.95 7.44
N GLY A 310 -9.03 6.44 6.30
CA GLY A 310 -9.80 5.58 5.41
C GLY A 310 -10.46 4.36 6.08
N VAL A 311 -9.93 3.89 7.22
CA VAL A 311 -10.58 2.87 8.06
C VAL A 311 -11.68 3.46 8.94
N THR A 312 -11.37 4.50 9.71
CA THR A 312 -12.27 5.05 10.73
C THR A 312 -13.39 5.87 10.11
N GLU A 313 -13.13 6.49 8.98
CA GLU A 313 -14.09 7.22 8.16
C GLU A 313 -14.88 6.34 7.18
N ALA A 314 -14.62 5.03 7.13
CA ALA A 314 -15.41 4.12 6.31
C ALA A 314 -16.89 4.13 6.76
N ARG A 315 -17.80 4.23 5.79
CA ARG A 315 -19.24 4.40 6.05
C ARG A 315 -20.05 3.20 5.57
N ASP A 316 -21.11 2.89 6.30
CA ASP A 316 -22.12 1.95 5.84
C ASP A 316 -23.13 2.61 4.87
N GLY A 317 -24.17 1.87 4.50
CA GLY A 317 -25.25 2.39 3.64
C GLY A 317 -26.09 3.51 4.27
N ALA A 318 -26.04 3.69 5.59
CA ALA A 318 -26.70 4.78 6.31
C ALA A 318 -25.80 6.01 6.46
N GLY A 319 -24.50 5.87 6.24
CA GLY A 319 -23.49 6.93 6.35
C GLY A 319 -22.75 6.95 7.68
N ASP A 320 -22.99 5.97 8.55
CA ASP A 320 -22.39 5.88 9.90
C ASP A 320 -20.95 5.39 9.83
N PHE A 321 -20.07 5.99 10.63
CA PHE A 321 -18.65 5.66 10.68
C PHE A 321 -18.36 4.28 11.28
N TYR A 322 -17.30 3.63 10.77
CA TYR A 322 -16.86 2.32 11.22
C TYR A 322 -16.24 2.38 12.62
N GLN A 323 -16.84 1.66 13.57
CA GLN A 323 -16.39 1.65 14.97
C GLN A 323 -15.21 0.69 15.19
N LEU A 324 -14.03 1.05 14.66
CA LEU A 324 -12.84 0.19 14.62
C LEU A 324 -12.51 -0.48 15.96
N ALA A 325 -12.33 0.30 17.03
CA ALA A 325 -11.94 -0.25 18.34
C ALA A 325 -12.96 -1.26 18.87
N ARG A 326 -14.26 -0.99 18.67
CA ARG A 326 -15.35 -1.90 19.06
C ARG A 326 -15.31 -3.20 18.26
N GLU A 327 -15.15 -3.11 16.94
CA GLU A 327 -15.11 -4.30 16.07
C GLU A 327 -13.88 -5.16 16.35
N VAL A 328 -12.72 -4.54 16.56
CA VAL A 328 -11.49 -5.25 16.96
C VAL A 328 -11.67 -5.91 18.33
N ALA A 329 -12.24 -5.22 19.31
CA ALA A 329 -12.50 -5.78 20.63
C ALA A 329 -13.43 -7.00 20.58
N ARG A 330 -14.50 -6.93 19.77
CA ARG A 330 -15.39 -8.10 19.55
C ARG A 330 -14.65 -9.26 18.90
N ALA A 331 -13.80 -8.99 17.90
CA ALA A 331 -13.04 -10.02 17.21
C ALA A 331 -12.06 -10.74 18.14
N VAL A 332 -11.34 -9.98 18.97
CA VAL A 332 -10.38 -10.52 19.96
C VAL A 332 -11.09 -11.29 21.07
N GLY A 333 -12.25 -10.83 21.52
CA GLY A 333 -13.05 -11.55 22.51
C GLY A 333 -13.59 -12.90 22.00
N ALA A 334 -13.78 -13.04 20.68
CA ALA A 334 -14.24 -14.29 20.06
C ALA A 334 -13.10 -15.29 19.78
N ASP A 335 -11.88 -14.80 19.50
CA ASP A 335 -10.73 -15.62 19.16
C ASP A 335 -9.43 -14.92 19.60
N PRO A 336 -8.78 -15.35 20.70
CA PRO A 336 -7.51 -14.79 21.15
C PRO A 336 -6.37 -14.90 20.13
N GLY A 337 -6.44 -15.85 19.19
CA GLY A 337 -5.48 -15.97 18.08
C GLY A 337 -5.60 -14.85 17.04
N SER A 338 -6.62 -14.00 17.14
CA SER A 338 -6.80 -12.85 16.26
C SER A 338 -5.82 -11.70 16.53
N THR A 339 -5.00 -11.80 17.56
CA THR A 339 -4.02 -10.76 17.93
C THR A 339 -2.80 -10.78 17.01
N GLU A 340 -2.50 -11.86 16.30
CA GLU A 340 -1.38 -11.92 15.36
C GLU A 340 -1.49 -10.84 14.27
N PRO A 341 -0.38 -10.16 13.88
CA PRO A 341 -0.43 -9.04 12.93
C PRO A 341 -1.18 -9.35 11.63
N ARG A 342 -0.93 -10.52 11.01
CA ARG A 342 -1.60 -10.91 9.75
C ARG A 342 -3.09 -11.16 9.94
N SER A 343 -3.46 -11.87 11.00
CA SER A 343 -4.85 -12.19 11.32
C SER A 343 -5.64 -10.91 11.63
N LEU A 344 -5.03 -9.98 12.36
CA LEU A 344 -5.62 -8.70 12.72
C LEU A 344 -5.84 -7.83 11.49
N VAL A 345 -4.81 -7.64 10.66
CA VAL A 345 -4.91 -6.87 9.40
C VAL A 345 -6.01 -7.42 8.51
N ARG A 346 -6.05 -8.75 8.32
CA ARG A 346 -7.08 -9.40 7.50
C ARG A 346 -8.48 -9.17 8.05
N ARG A 347 -8.67 -9.27 9.37
CA ARG A 347 -9.97 -9.07 10.01
C ARG A 347 -10.46 -7.63 9.88
N VAL A 348 -9.59 -6.65 10.10
CA VAL A 348 -9.93 -5.23 9.93
C VAL A 348 -10.28 -4.95 8.47
N ARG A 349 -9.46 -5.41 7.52
CA ARG A 349 -9.72 -5.30 6.07
C ARG A 349 -11.09 -5.86 5.70
N ASP A 350 -11.34 -7.11 6.07
CA ASP A 350 -12.60 -7.80 5.73
C ASP A 350 -13.80 -7.17 6.46
N GLY A 351 -13.59 -6.58 7.65
CA GLY A 351 -14.59 -5.81 8.37
C GLY A 351 -14.98 -4.53 7.64
N VAL A 352 -13.99 -3.68 7.32
CA VAL A 352 -14.17 -2.41 6.60
C VAL A 352 -14.82 -2.61 5.23
N LEU A 353 -14.37 -3.61 4.46
CA LEU A 353 -14.96 -3.90 3.15
C LEU A 353 -16.40 -4.39 3.24
N ARG A 354 -16.74 -5.20 4.27
CA ARG A 354 -18.12 -5.63 4.49
C ARG A 354 -19.01 -4.47 4.93
N TYR A 355 -18.52 -3.65 5.84
CA TYR A 355 -19.24 -2.50 6.37
C TYR A 355 -19.55 -1.48 5.27
N SER A 356 -18.57 -1.19 4.41
CA SER A 356 -18.70 -0.24 3.30
C SER A 356 -19.37 -0.77 2.03
N GLY A 357 -19.82 -2.03 2.03
CA GLY A 357 -20.34 -2.68 0.81
C GLY A 357 -19.31 -2.76 -0.33
N GLY A 358 -18.02 -2.75 0.01
CA GLY A 358 -16.90 -2.80 -0.92
C GLY A 358 -16.56 -1.47 -1.60
N ARG A 359 -17.06 -0.34 -1.08
CA ARG A 359 -16.81 1.00 -1.64
C ARG A 359 -16.10 1.88 -0.62
N LEU A 360 -14.80 2.05 -0.80
CA LEU A 360 -14.00 2.97 0.00
C LEU A 360 -14.12 4.41 -0.55
N GLN A 361 -14.15 5.39 0.35
CA GLN A 361 -14.19 6.81 0.00
C GLN A 361 -12.79 7.41 -0.02
N ASP A 362 -11.92 6.92 0.85
CA ASP A 362 -10.50 7.28 0.89
C ASP A 362 -9.57 6.07 0.93
N ASP A 363 -8.31 6.32 0.58
CA ASP A 363 -7.28 5.31 0.62
C ASP A 363 -7.09 4.82 2.05
N THR A 364 -6.86 3.52 2.18
CA THR A 364 -6.91 2.84 3.46
C THR A 364 -5.64 2.05 3.66
N THR A 365 -4.85 2.42 4.66
CA THR A 365 -3.74 1.62 5.16
C THR A 365 -4.11 1.00 6.49
N ILE A 366 -3.87 -0.30 6.60
CA ILE A 366 -3.94 -1.04 7.86
C ILE A 366 -2.57 -1.68 8.06
N PHE A 367 -1.89 -1.34 9.15
CA PHE A 367 -0.57 -1.85 9.47
C PHE A 367 -0.56 -2.38 10.91
N ALA A 368 -0.15 -3.63 11.09
CA ALA A 368 -0.01 -4.23 12.41
C ALA A 368 1.42 -4.67 12.64
N VAL A 369 1.91 -4.44 13.86
CA VAL A 369 3.25 -4.79 14.27
C VAL A 369 3.25 -5.38 15.68
N ARG A 370 4.02 -6.43 15.90
CA ARG A 370 4.22 -7.09 17.19
C ARG A 370 5.71 -7.34 17.37
N ARG A 371 6.22 -7.25 18.60
CA ARG A 371 7.60 -7.70 18.88
C ARG A 371 7.68 -9.19 18.59
N ALA A 372 8.63 -9.60 17.76
CA ALA A 372 8.89 -11.02 17.56
C ALA A 372 9.29 -11.60 18.93
N GLY A 373 8.62 -12.68 19.32
CA GLY A 373 9.08 -13.43 20.50
C GLY A 373 10.54 -13.81 20.29
N THR A 374 11.33 -13.83 21.37
CA THR A 374 12.65 -14.47 21.34
C THR A 374 12.43 -15.93 20.93
N VAL A 375 12.56 -16.23 19.65
CA VAL A 375 12.85 -17.59 19.22
C VAL A 375 14.24 -17.86 19.81
N PRO A 376 14.41 -18.85 20.70
CA PRO A 376 15.75 -19.28 21.06
C PRO A 376 16.43 -19.60 19.74
N GLY A 377 17.49 -18.86 19.40
CA GLY A 377 18.34 -19.26 18.29
C GLY A 377 18.71 -20.73 18.50
N PRO A 378 18.88 -21.53 17.43
CA PRO A 378 19.24 -22.93 17.59
C PRO A 378 20.40 -22.98 18.56
N GLU A 379 20.21 -23.66 19.69
CA GLU A 379 21.27 -23.90 20.64
C GLU A 379 22.39 -24.53 19.84
N THR A 380 23.46 -23.79 19.64
CA THR A 380 24.74 -24.36 19.24
C THR A 380 25.23 -25.16 20.45
N GLU A 381 24.58 -26.28 20.74
CA GLU A 381 25.19 -27.37 21.46
C GLU A 381 26.28 -27.93 20.55
N MET A 382 27.53 -27.53 20.80
CA MET A 382 28.65 -28.45 20.84
C MET A 382 29.72 -27.85 21.75
N GLY A 383 29.98 -28.56 22.85
CA GLY A 383 30.67 -28.10 24.04
C GLY A 383 32.20 -28.02 23.93
N PRO A 384 32.88 -27.83 25.08
CA PRO A 384 34.33 -27.68 25.11
C PRO A 384 34.98 -29.03 24.79
N GLY A 385 35.64 -29.11 23.64
CA GLY A 385 36.49 -30.23 23.30
C GLY A 385 37.58 -30.42 24.34
N ARG A 386 37.40 -31.39 25.25
CA ARG A 386 38.50 -32.02 25.98
C ARG A 386 39.40 -32.70 24.94
N GLY A 387 40.58 -32.16 24.71
CA GLY A 387 41.64 -32.85 23.98
C GLY A 387 42.03 -34.14 24.69
N PRO A 388 42.42 -35.20 23.96
CA PRO A 388 42.96 -36.40 24.59
C PRO A 388 44.35 -36.06 25.14
N GLY A 389 44.51 -36.15 26.45
CA GLY A 389 45.81 -36.09 27.10
C GLY A 389 46.63 -37.33 26.74
N PRO A 390 47.95 -37.22 26.53
CA PRO A 390 48.79 -38.39 26.34
C PRO A 390 49.15 -39.04 27.69
N ASP A 391 49.12 -40.36 27.66
CA ASP A 391 49.53 -41.30 28.71
C ASP A 391 50.89 -41.00 29.34
N THR A 392 50.97 -41.26 30.63
CA THR A 392 52.18 -41.28 31.44
C THR A 392 52.95 -42.60 31.29
N GLY A 393 54.27 -42.50 31.11
CA GLY A 393 55.23 -43.61 31.25
C GLY A 393 56.67 -43.09 31.33
N PRO A 394 57.60 -43.74 32.06
CA PRO A 394 58.47 -43.04 33.00
C PRO A 394 59.97 -42.97 32.61
N GLY A 395 60.62 -41.85 33.01
CA GLY A 395 62.04 -41.48 33.24
C GLY A 395 63.23 -42.28 32.66
N PRO A 396 64.50 -41.94 32.98
CA PRO A 396 65.05 -40.75 33.66
C PRO A 396 66.23 -40.10 32.88
N GLY A 397 66.78 -39.00 33.40
CA GLY A 397 68.21 -38.67 33.22
C GLY A 397 68.53 -37.21 32.88
N SER A 398 69.37 -36.60 33.75
CA SER A 398 70.42 -35.59 33.51
C SER A 398 70.07 -34.31 32.73
N GLU A 399 70.46 -33.09 33.07
CA GLU A 399 71.53 -32.55 33.91
C GLU A 399 71.33 -31.00 33.95
N THR A 400 71.76 -30.36 35.05
CA THR A 400 72.54 -29.09 35.15
C THR A 400 72.40 -28.04 34.02
N GLU A 401 72.05 -26.76 34.22
CA GLU A 401 72.78 -25.65 34.88
C GLU A 401 71.93 -24.36 34.65
N THR A 402 71.63 -23.53 35.67
CA THR A 402 72.38 -22.32 36.11
C THR A 402 72.12 -21.01 35.32
N GLY A 403 71.77 -19.94 36.06
CA GLY A 403 72.05 -18.53 35.72
C GLY A 403 70.84 -17.71 35.23
N ALA A 404 70.11 -16.93 36.03
CA ALA A 404 70.45 -15.69 36.75
C ALA A 404 70.37 -14.38 35.93
N ARG A 405 69.52 -13.45 36.43
CA ARG A 405 69.55 -11.96 36.40
C ARG A 405 69.21 -11.26 35.07
N ALA A 406 68.26 -10.31 34.96
CA ALA A 406 67.91 -9.07 35.69
C ALA A 406 68.47 -7.77 35.03
N GLY A 407 67.60 -6.75 34.91
CA GLY A 407 67.91 -5.34 34.57
C GLY A 407 67.26 -4.91 33.24
N ALA A 408 66.22 -4.09 33.13
CA ALA A 408 65.88 -2.75 33.67
C ALA A 408 66.71 -1.58 33.10
N HIS A 409 66.08 -0.74 32.27
CA HIS A 409 66.34 0.70 31.96
C HIS A 409 65.30 1.11 30.89
N ARG A 410 64.37 2.08 30.99
CA ARG A 410 64.22 3.45 31.55
C ARG A 410 64.94 4.57 30.78
N GLY A 411 64.15 5.52 30.27
CA GLY A 411 64.51 6.87 29.77
C GLY A 411 64.53 6.95 28.23
N THR A 412 64.09 8.00 27.52
CA THR A 412 63.82 9.40 27.88
C THR A 412 63.28 10.13 26.63
N GLU A 413 62.25 10.97 26.78
CA GLU A 413 61.96 12.17 25.94
C GLU A 413 63.00 13.28 26.22
N PRO A 414 63.23 14.31 25.36
CA PRO A 414 62.36 15.53 25.28
C PRO A 414 62.42 16.43 24.01
N GLY A 415 61.49 17.43 23.95
CA GLY A 415 61.65 18.79 23.35
C GLY A 415 60.84 19.09 22.07
N GLU A 416 59.80 19.95 22.04
CA GLU A 416 59.77 21.45 21.94
C GLU A 416 60.50 22.01 20.67
N ASP A 417 60.04 22.96 19.83
CA ASP A 417 58.94 23.96 19.80
C ASP A 417 58.77 24.48 18.31
N PRO A 418 58.30 25.70 17.93
CA PRO A 418 57.19 25.92 16.97
C PRO A 418 57.54 26.81 15.74
N GLU A 419 56.59 27.10 14.83
CA GLU A 419 56.31 28.44 14.22
C GLU A 419 55.56 28.44 12.85
N ARG A 420 54.53 29.32 12.81
CA ARG A 420 54.10 30.28 11.75
C ARG A 420 53.39 29.90 10.44
N GLY A 421 52.29 30.66 10.18
CA GLY A 421 51.86 31.17 8.86
C GLY A 421 50.33 31.13 8.62
N ARG A 422 49.49 32.05 9.13
CA ARG A 422 48.98 33.31 8.50
C ARG A 422 48.44 33.25 7.05
N LEU A 423 47.15 33.63 6.92
CA LEU A 423 46.48 34.54 5.94
C LEU A 423 45.51 33.97 4.87
N ARG A 424 44.26 34.47 4.99
CA ARG A 424 43.30 35.01 3.98
C ARG A 424 42.63 34.05 2.98
N SER A 425 41.29 33.99 3.04
CA SER A 425 40.34 34.68 2.14
C SER A 425 38.95 34.67 2.76
#